data_AF-A0A8S3AK28-F1
#
_entry.id   AF-A0A8S3AK28-F1
#
_cell.length_a   1.000
_cell.length_b   1.000
_cell.length_c   1.000
_cell.angle_alpha   90.00
_cell.angle_beta   90.00
_cell.angle_gamma   90.00
#
_symmetry.space_group_name_H-M   'P 1'
#
loop_
_entity.id
_entity.type
_entity.pdbx_description
1 polymer ?
#
loop_
_entity_poly.entity_id
_entity_poly.type
_entity_poly.pdbx_seq_one_letter_code
_entity_poly.pdbx_strand_id
1 'polypeptide(L)' 'LAIEGLDSSSHSSLANGYNNLAMIQLKQGRFEEALANFERILQIELAIGNMLDIAVTYNNIGG' A
#
# COMPACT_ATOMS: atom_id res chain seq x y z
N LEU A 1 16.63 0.25 -0.15
CA LEU A 1 16.35 1.59 -0.71
C LEU A 1 15.90 2.45 0.45
N ALA A 2 16.79 3.28 0.99
CA ALA A 2 16.44 4.19 2.07
C ALA A 2 15.51 5.25 1.49
N ILE A 3 14.25 5.27 1.93
CA ILE A 3 13.28 6.32 1.59
C ILE A 3 13.59 7.53 2.48
N GLU A 4 14.81 8.06 2.36
CA GLU A 4 15.21 9.30 3.03
C GLU A 4 14.78 10.46 2.12
N GLY A 5 13.79 11.24 2.56
CA GLY A 5 13.50 12.56 1.97
C GLY A 5 12.07 12.84 1.51
N LEU A 6 11.13 11.91 1.66
CA LEU A 6 9.71 12.20 1.42
C LEU A 6 9.06 12.54 2.77
N ASP A 7 8.28 13.62 2.84
CA ASP A 7 7.49 13.89 4.04
C ASP A 7 6.33 12.87 4.16
N SER A 8 5.66 12.83 5.32
CA SER A 8 4.52 11.93 5.56
C SER A 8 3.44 12.05 4.48
N SER A 9 3.20 13.26 3.94
CA SER A 9 2.17 13.50 2.92
C SER A 9 2.51 12.84 1.57
N SER A 10 3.79 12.81 1.22
CA SER A 10 4.28 12.15 0.01
C SER A 10 4.19 10.63 0.12
N HIS A 11 4.47 10.08 1.30
CA HIS A 11 4.30 8.65 1.58
C HIS A 11 2.83 8.24 1.48
N SER A 12 1.91 9.00 2.09
CA SER A 12 0.47 8.76 1.98
C SER A 12 -0.03 8.85 0.53
N SER A 13 0.47 9.81 -0.25
CA SER A 13 0.08 9.96 -1.66
C SER A 13 0.51 8.75 -2.49
N LEU A 14 1.71 8.22 -2.24
CA LEU A 14 2.22 7.03 -2.91
C LEU A 14 1.43 5.76 -2.54
N ALA A 15 1.13 5.57 -1.24
CA ALA A 15 0.31 4.47 -0.75
C ALA A 15 -1.10 4.49 -1.38
N ASN A 16 -1.72 5.65 -1.47
CA ASN A 16 -3.02 5.83 -2.12
C ASN A 16 -2.99 5.45 -3.61
N GLY A 17 -1.91 5.78 -4.31
CA GLY A 17 -1.71 5.40 -5.71
C GLY A 17 -1.65 3.87 -5.88
N TYR A 18 -0.88 3.19 -5.05
CA TYR A 18 -0.82 1.73 -5.05
C TYR A 18 -2.16 1.09 -4.68
N ASN A 19 -2.89 1.66 -3.71
CA ASN A 19 -4.19 1.14 -3.30
C ASN A 19 -5.19 1.17 -4.45
N ASN A 20 -5.24 2.28 -5.19
CA ASN A 20 -6.13 2.40 -6.35
C ASN A 20 -5.79 1.38 -7.45
N LEU A 21 -4.50 1.14 -7.71
CA LEU A 21 -4.07 0.12 -8.67
C LEU A 21 -4.43 -1.30 -8.21
N ALA A 22 -4.20 -1.62 -6.94
CA ALA A 22 -4.55 -2.90 -6.36
C ALA A 22 -6.06 -3.16 -6.47
N MET A 23 -6.89 -2.16 -6.16
CA MET A 23 -8.34 -2.25 -6.30
C MET A 23 -8.80 -2.49 -7.75
N ILE A 24 -8.15 -1.85 -8.73
CA ILE A 24 -8.44 -2.08 -10.15
C ILE A 24 -8.04 -3.52 -10.55
N GLN A 25 -6.89 -3.99 -10.08
CA GLN A 25 -6.39 -5.34 -10.35
C GLN A 25 -7.29 -6.41 -9.73
N LEU A 26 -7.78 -6.22 -8.49
CA LEU A 26 -8.77 -7.09 -7.86
C LEU A 26 -10.03 -7.20 -8.71
N LYS A 27 -10.56 -6.07 -9.18
CA LYS A 27 -11.73 -6.03 -10.07
C LYS A 27 -11.49 -6.75 -11.41
N GLN A 28 -10.25 -6.85 -11.84
CA GLN A 28 -9.84 -7.52 -13.07
C GLN A 28 -9.39 -8.97 -12.84
N GLY A 29 -9.47 -9.48 -11.61
CA GLY A 29 -9.05 -10.85 -11.24
C GLY A 29 -7.53 -11.06 -11.23
N ARG A 30 -6.73 -9.98 -11.25
CA ARG A 30 -5.26 -10.05 -11.22
C ARG A 30 -4.75 -10.00 -9.78
N PHE A 31 -5.01 -11.07 -9.05
CA PHE A 31 -4.80 -11.14 -7.60
C PHE A 31 -3.34 -11.01 -7.20
N GLU A 32 -2.42 -11.63 -7.95
CA GLU A 32 -0.98 -11.57 -7.66
C GLU A 32 -0.42 -10.14 -7.80
N GLU A 33 -0.87 -9.40 -8.81
CA GLU A 33 -0.46 -8.02 -8.97
C GLU A 33 -1.06 -7.10 -7.90
N ALA A 34 -2.31 -7.35 -7.50
CA ALA A 34 -2.95 -6.62 -6.42
C ALA A 34 -2.22 -6.84 -5.09
N LEU A 35 -1.89 -8.10 -4.77
CA LEU A 35 -1.12 -8.47 -3.59
C LEU A 35 0.24 -7.76 -3.58
N ALA A 36 0.96 -7.78 -4.70
CA ALA A 36 2.25 -7.11 -4.81
C ALA A 36 2.14 -5.58 -4.61
N ASN A 37 1.00 -4.97 -4.90
CA ASN A 37 0.75 -3.55 -4.61
C ASN A 37 0.42 -3.32 -3.13
N PHE A 38 -0.36 -4.19 -2.49
CA PHE A 38 -0.59 -4.12 -1.04
C PHE A 38 0.71 -4.33 -0.23
N GLU A 39 1.60 -5.22 -0.67
CA GLU A 39 2.92 -5.39 -0.05
C GLU A 39 3.79 -4.13 -0.15
N ARG A 40 3.70 -3.39 -1.26
CA ARG A 40 4.39 -2.09 -1.40
C ARG A 40 3.83 -1.03 -0.45
N ILE A 41 2.51 -1.01 -0.26
CA ILE A 41 1.85 -0.14 0.70
C ILE A 41 2.33 -0.46 2.13
N LEU A 42 2.35 -1.74 2.51
CA LEU A 42 2.88 -2.17 3.82
C LEU A 42 4.32 -1.71 4.05
N GLN A 43 5.20 -1.80 3.03
CA GLN A 43 6.58 -1.33 3.16
C GLN A 43 6.67 0.18 3.45
N ILE A 44 5.81 0.98 2.81
CA ILE A 44 5.73 2.43 3.02
C ILE A 44 5.22 2.73 4.44
N GLU A 45 4.11 2.12 4.82
CA GLU A 45 3.43 2.40 6.09
C GLU A 45 4.24 1.92 7.30
N LEU A 46 4.93 0.77 7.18
CA LEU A 46 5.88 0.29 8.18
C LEU A 46 7.07 1.23 8.34
N ALA A 47 7.58 1.81 7.24
CA ALA A 47 8.71 2.73 7.30
C ALA A 47 8.38 4.03 8.04
N ILE A 48 7.12 4.48 7.98
CA ILE A 48 6.66 5.71 8.66
C ILE A 48 5.91 5.47 9.97
N GLY A 49 5.72 4.20 10.37
CA GLY A 49 5.03 3.84 11.61
C GLY A 49 3.52 4.09 11.62
N ASN A 50 2.86 4.07 10.45
CA ASN A 50 1.43 4.34 10.34
C ASN A 50 0.59 3.08 10.62
N MET A 51 0.42 2.75 11.91
CA MET A 51 -0.24 1.52 12.36
C MET A 51 -1.71 1.39 11.92
N LEU A 52 -2.41 2.51 11.73
CA LEU A 52 -3.79 2.50 11.27
C LEU A 52 -3.88 1.98 9.84
N ASP A 53 -3.09 2.56 8.94
CA ASP A 53 -3.14 2.19 7.53
C ASP A 53 -2.58 0.77 7.31
N ILE A 54 -1.61 0.33 8.12
CA ILE A 54 -1.14 -1.08 8.12
C ILE A 54 -2.31 -2.06 8.35
N ALA A 55 -3.17 -1.77 9.33
CA ALA A 55 -4.33 -2.62 9.63
C ALA A 55 -5.33 -2.63 8.47
N VAL A 56 -5.55 -1.48 7.82
CA VAL A 56 -6.39 -1.38 6.63
C VAL A 56 -5.80 -2.21 5.49
N THR A 57 -4.50 -2.12 5.25
CA THR A 57 -3.84 -2.88 4.19
C THR A 57 -3.93 -4.39 4.42
N TYR A 58 -3.77 -4.87 5.66
CA TYR A 58 -4.01 -6.28 5.98
C TYR A 58 -5.45 -6.73 5.75
N ASN A 59 -6.44 -5.88 6.09
CA ASN A 59 -7.84 -6.19 5.80
C ASN A 59 -8.09 -6.31 4.28
N ASN A 60 -7.43 -5.48 3.47
CA ASN A 60 -7.56 -5.54 2.01
C ASN A 60 -6.87 -6.77 1.39
N ILE A 61 -5.82 -7.30 2.03
CA ILE A 61 -5.16 -8.55 1.61
C ILE A 61 -6.01 -9.77 1.98
N GLY A 62 -6.64 -9.76 3.15
CA GLY A 62 -7.40 -10.89 3.67
C GLY A 62 -8.87 -10.98 3.25
N GLY A 63 -9.41 -9.91 2.67
CA GLY A 63 -10.78 -9.82 2.16
C GLY A 63 -10.91 -10.33 0.72
#